data_AF-A0A2N2HFR5-F1
#
_entry.id   AF-A0A2N2HFR5-F1
#
_cell.length_a   1.000
_cell.length_b   1.000
_cell.length_c   1.000
_cell.angle_alpha   90.00
_cell.angle_beta   90.00
_cell.angle_gamma   90.00
#
_symmetry.space_group_name_H-M   'P 1'
#
loop_
_entity.id
_entity.type
_entity.pdbx_description
1 polymer ?
#
loop_
_entity_poly.entity_id
_entity_poly.type
_entity_poly.pdbx_seq_one_letter_code
_entity_poly.pdbx_strand_id
1 'polypeptide(L)' 'MAKRALCVGIDIYSTPNVPPLHGCVQDAKSVAQMLVDRFGFAPADVKQLHNELATKDNILRSLDWIRNVSS' A
#
# COMPACT_ATOMS: atom_id res chain seq x y z
N MET A 1 18.62 -9.83 -3.74
CA MET A 1 17.26 -9.94 -3.18
C MET A 1 16.37 -8.91 -3.84
N ALA A 2 15.22 -9.33 -4.37
CA ALA A 2 14.20 -8.40 -4.87
C ALA A 2 13.52 -7.69 -3.69
N LYS A 3 13.42 -6.36 -3.73
CA LYS A 3 12.76 -5.56 -2.69
C LYS A 3 11.29 -5.38 -3.08
N ARG A 4 10.36 -5.79 -2.24
CA ARG A 4 8.91 -5.61 -2.43
C ARG A 4 8.31 -4.77 -1.33
N ALA A 5 7.39 -3.88 -1.68
CA ALA A 5 6.67 -3.03 -0.74
C ALA A 5 5.17 -2.99 -1.04
N LEU A 6 4.40 -2.77 0.02
CA LEU A 6 2.97 -2.48 -0.04
C LEU A 6 2.71 -1.20 0.74
N CYS A 7 2.21 -0.17 0.08
CA CYS A 7 1.74 1.07 0.70
C CYS A 7 0.22 1.08 0.71
N VAL A 8 -0.40 1.29 1.88
CA VAL A 8 -1.85 1.31 2.04
C VAL A 8 -2.27 2.64 2.64
N GLY A 9 -3.23 3.32 2.01
CA GLY A 9 -3.80 4.58 2.50
C GLY A 9 -5.32 4.55 2.45
N ILE A 10 -5.99 4.77 3.59
CA ILE A 10 -7.46 4.71 3.69
C ILE A 10 -7.96 6.01 4.30
N ASP A 11 -8.54 6.86 3.47
CA ASP A 11 -9.24 8.07 3.90
C ASP A 11 -10.73 7.77 4.14
N ILE A 12 -11.34 6.91 3.32
CA ILE A 12 -12.78 6.63 3.36
C ILE A 12 -13.01 5.21 3.90
N TYR A 13 -13.64 5.11 5.07
CA TYR A 13 -14.00 3.85 5.69
C TYR A 13 -15.47 3.53 5.43
N SER A 14 -15.78 2.29 5.01
CA SER A 14 -17.15 1.85 4.76
C SER A 14 -17.97 1.65 6.03
N THR A 15 -17.34 1.68 7.21
CA THR A 15 -18.02 1.49 8.49
C THR A 15 -18.79 2.77 8.86
N PRO A 16 -20.11 2.71 9.09
CA PRO A 16 -20.97 3.89 9.23
C PRO A 16 -20.66 4.82 10.41
N ASN A 17 -19.79 4.42 11.34
CA ASN A 17 -19.40 5.20 12.51
C ASN A 17 -17.93 5.67 12.46
N VAL A 18 -17.24 5.46 11.34
CA VAL A 18 -15.86 5.93 11.17
C VAL A 18 -15.90 7.15 10.26
N PRO A 19 -15.60 8.36 10.77
CA PRO A 19 -15.57 9.54 9.93
C PRO A 19 -14.44 9.42 8.89
N PRO A 20 -14.61 10.03 7.71
CA PRO A 20 -13.53 10.06 6.73
C PRO A 20 -12.32 10.81 7.29
N LEU A 21 -11.14 10.30 6.97
CA LEU A 21 -9.86 10.94 7.24
C LEU A 21 -9.41 11.75 6.03
N HIS A 22 -8.37 12.55 6.23
CA HIS A 22 -7.74 13.34 5.18
C HIS A 22 -6.23 13.16 5.23
N GLY A 23 -5.67 12.68 4.13
CA GLY A 23 -4.22 12.65 3.91
C GLY A 23 -3.60 11.26 3.90
N CYS A 24 -4.29 10.21 4.35
CA CYS A 24 -3.73 8.85 4.40
C CYS A 24 -3.39 8.32 3.00
N VAL A 25 -4.20 8.64 1.98
CA VAL A 25 -3.87 8.30 0.59
C VAL A 25 -2.64 9.07 0.11
N GLN A 26 -2.50 10.34 0.50
CA GLN A 26 -1.33 11.14 0.14
C GLN A 26 -0.06 10.63 0.82
N ASP A 27 -0.15 10.25 2.09
CA ASP A 27 0.96 9.66 2.85
C ASP A 27 1.44 8.36 2.19
N ALA A 28 0.51 7.47 1.83
CA ALA A 28 0.85 6.21 1.15
C ALA A 28 1.56 6.43 -0.19
N LYS A 29 1.10 7.41 -0.99
CA LYS A 29 1.74 7.79 -2.26
C LYS A 29 3.13 8.37 -2.04
N SER A 30 3.29 9.25 -1.06
CA SER A 30 4.59 9.86 -0.73
C SER A 30 5.60 8.82 -0.28
N VAL A 31 5.19 7.84 0.53
CA VAL A 31 6.04 6.72 0.94
C VAL A 31 6.40 5.84 -0.26
N ALA A 32 5.42 5.50 -1.12
CA ALA A 32 5.69 4.71 -2.33
C ALA A 32 6.73 5.39 -3.24
N GLN A 33 6.59 6.70 -3.45
CA GLN A 33 7.53 7.49 -4.24
C GLN A 33 8.92 7.51 -3.61
N MET A 34 9.01 7.72 -2.30
CA MET A 34 10.27 7.71 -1.57
C MET A 34 10.98 6.34 -1.68
N LEU A 35 10.24 5.23 -1.60
CA LEU A 35 10.80 3.87 -1.72
C LEU A 35 11.45 3.65 -3.10
N VAL A 36 10.83 4.15 -4.16
CA VAL A 36 11.40 4.11 -5.52
C VAL A 36 12.60 5.03 -5.62
N ASP A 37 12.43 6.32 -5.30
CA ASP A 37 13.39 7.38 -5.61
C ASP A 37 14.64 7.39 -4.71
N ARG A 38 14.53 6.84 -3.50
CA ARG A 38 15.60 6.92 -2.48
C ARG A 38 16.08 5.55 -2.02
N PHE A 39 15.22 4.54 -2.05
CA PHE A 39 15.56 3.21 -1.53
C PHE A 39 15.75 2.15 -2.64
N GLY A 40 15.59 2.53 -3.91
CA GLY A 40 15.89 1.69 -5.06
C GLY A 40 14.95 0.50 -5.22
N PHE A 41 13.67 0.66 -4.84
CA PHE A 41 12.63 -0.29 -5.20
C PHE A 41 12.29 -0.11 -6.68
N ALA A 42 12.10 -1.22 -7.40
CA ALA A 42 11.54 -1.13 -8.74
C ALA A 42 10.07 -0.68 -8.63
N PRO A 43 9.59 0.25 -9.48
CA PRO A 43 8.19 0.68 -9.43
C PRO A 43 7.19 -0.48 -9.52
N ALA A 44 7.51 -1.52 -10.29
CA ALA A 44 6.69 -2.73 -10.42
C ALA A 44 6.61 -3.58 -9.12
N ASP A 45 7.55 -3.39 -8.19
CA ASP A 45 7.62 -4.07 -6.90
C ASP A 45 7.10 -3.19 -5.75
N VAL A 46 6.43 -2.08 -6.04
CA VAL A 46 5.74 -1.25 -5.03
C VAL A 46 4.24 -1.27 -5.31
N LYS A 47 3.49 -2.10 -4.58
CA LYS A 47 2.03 -2.13 -4.66
C LYS A 47 1.43 -1.02 -3.81
N GLN A 48 0.34 -0.45 -4.29
CA GLN A 48 -0.41 0.59 -3.59
C GLN A 48 -1.89 0.20 -3.52
N LEU A 49 -2.52 0.33 -2.35
CA LEU A 49 -3.95 0.12 -2.14
C LEU A 49 -4.56 1.35 -1.47
N HIS A 50 -5.61 1.91 -2.07
CA HIS A 50 -6.26 3.12 -1.59
C HIS A 50 -7.77 2.95 -1.42
N ASN A 51 -8.34 3.51 -0.36
CA ASN A 51 -9.78 3.58 -0.11
C ASN A 51 -10.52 2.26 -0.41
N GLU A 52 -11.45 2.25 -1.37
CA GLU A 52 -12.30 1.11 -1.72
C GLU A 52 -11.50 -0.09 -2.22
N LEU A 53 -10.28 0.11 -2.72
CA LEU A 53 -9.38 -0.96 -3.13
C LEU A 53 -8.62 -1.57 -1.96
N ALA A 54 -8.51 -0.86 -0.83
CA ALA A 54 -7.87 -1.35 0.39
C ALA A 54 -8.80 -2.26 1.21
N THR A 55 -9.51 -3.17 0.53
CA THR A 55 -10.31 -4.21 1.18
C THR A 55 -9.42 -5.16 1.96
N LYS A 56 -9.99 -5.80 3.00
CA LYS A 56 -9.30 -6.83 3.78
C LYS A 56 -8.66 -7.89 2.88
N ASP A 57 -9.40 -8.38 1.89
CA ASP A 57 -8.92 -9.42 0.97
C ASP A 57 -7.77 -8.93 0.09
N ASN A 58 -7.83 -7.70 -0.42
CA ASN A 58 -6.75 -7.15 -1.24
C ASN A 58 -5.49 -6.89 -0.41
N ILE A 59 -5.64 -6.44 0.84
CA ILE A 59 -4.51 -6.25 1.76
C ILE A 59 -3.86 -7.61 2.07
N LEU A 60 -4.64 -8.62 2.44
CA LEU A 60 -4.11 -9.96 2.74
C LEU A 60 -3.42 -10.59 1.53
N ARG A 61 -4.05 -10.54 0.34
CA ARG A 61 -3.42 -11.01 -0.91
C ARG A 61 -2.11 -10.28 -1.22
N SER A 62 -2.03 -8.99 -0.90
CA SER A 62 -0.82 -8.21 -1.12
C SER A 62 0.28 -8.53 -0.12
N LEU A 63 -0.08 -8.80 1.15
CA LEU A 63 0.86 -9.28 2.17
C LEU A 63 1.42 -10.66 1.81
N ASP A 64 0.60 -11.59 1.31
CA ASP A 64 1.07 -12.88 0.83
C ASP A 64 2.04 -12.75 -0.36
N TRP A 65 1.78 -11.79 -1.26
CA TRP A 65 2.72 -11.45 -2.34
C TRP A 65 4.06 -10.93 -1.83
N ILE A 66 4.10 -10.16 -0.73
CA ILE A 66 5.36 -9.72 -0.08
C ILE A 66 6.10 -10.93 0.51
N ARG A 67 5.39 -11.88 1.12
CA ARG A 67 5.99 -13.06 1.76
C ARG A 67 6.62 -14.04 0.76
N ASN A 68 6.04 -14.17 -0.43
CA ASN A 68 6.51 -15.08 -1.48
C ASN A 68 7.66 -14.49 -2.31
N VAL A 69 8.69 -13.95 -1.66
CA VAL A 69 9.96 -13.58 -2.32
C VAL A 69 10.80 -14.85 -2.43
N SER A 70 10.59 -15.60 -3.51
CA SER A 70 11.47 -16.71 -3.89
C SER A 70 12.86 -16.13 -4.20
N SER A 71 13.88 -16.64 -3.51
CA SER A 71 15.28 -16.22 -3.64
C SER A 71 15.93 -16.71 -4.93
#